data_AF-A0AAV5TI73-F1
#
_entry.id   AF-A0AAV5TI73-F1
#
_cell.length_a   1.000
_cell.length_b   1.000
_cell.length_c   1.000
_cell.angle_alpha   90.00
_cell.angle_beta   90.00
_cell.angle_gamma   90.00
#
_symmetry.space_group_name_H-M   'P 1'
#
loop_
_entity.id
_entity.type
_entity.pdbx_description
1 polymer ?
#
loop_
_entity_poly.entity_id
_entity_poly.type
_entity_poly.pdbx_seq_one_letter_code
_entity_poly.pdbx_strand_id
1 'polypeptide(L)'
;NAAMIKRARLGNVVQLNDLEGGNNLEVAIRDLLENEQYFTNAKNMASMLKNRPFSAKEKLVRNMEFLAKYGPLRMLDHEGQNLNFIQYYLIDVFFFLAFVTVSVLGLVGLCCMASCRYCLGKIQQKLFKQKRE
;
A
#
# COMPACT_ATOMS: atom_id res chain seq x y z
N ASN A 1 -7.05 0.06 -12.80
CA ASN A 1 -7.75 0.14 -14.09
C ASN A 1 -9.28 0.06 -13.98
N ALA A 2 -9.85 -0.94 -13.29
CA ALA A 2 -11.31 -1.10 -13.17
C ALA A 2 -12.05 0.12 -12.58
N ALA A 3 -11.50 0.77 -11.55
CA ALA A 3 -12.07 2.00 -10.99
C ALA A 3 -12.14 3.16 -12.00
N MET A 4 -11.20 3.24 -12.96
CA MET A 4 -11.22 4.26 -14.00
C MET A 4 -12.34 4.00 -15.02
N ILE A 5 -12.58 2.74 -15.37
CA ILE A 5 -13.67 2.32 -16.26
C ILE A 5 -15.03 2.66 -15.62
N LYS A 6 -15.19 2.40 -14.32
CA LYS A 6 -16.39 2.78 -13.55
C LYS A 6 -16.57 4.29 -13.45
N ARG A 7 -15.50 5.04 -13.18
CA ARG A 7 -15.52 6.52 -13.18
C ARG A 7 -15.90 7.09 -14.54
N ALA A 8 -15.38 6.51 -15.61
CA ALA A 8 -15.71 6.87 -16.98
C ALA A 8 -17.11 6.38 -17.42
N ARG A 9 -17.85 5.67 -16.55
CA ARG A 9 -19.17 5.09 -16.82
C ARG A 9 -19.18 4.21 -18.08
N LEU A 10 -18.12 3.40 -18.22
CA LEU A 10 -17.94 2.45 -19.32
C LEU A 10 -18.22 1.00 -18.88
N GLY A 11 -18.41 0.77 -17.59
CA GLY A 11 -18.75 -0.52 -17.03
C GLY A 11 -18.76 -0.49 -15.50
N ASN A 12 -19.09 -1.61 -14.87
CA ASN A 12 -19.08 -1.77 -13.42
C ASN A 12 -17.89 -2.62 -12.95
N VAL A 13 -17.55 -2.56 -11.66
CA VAL A 13 -16.48 -3.36 -11.05
C VAL A 13 -17.12 -4.45 -10.20
N VAL A 14 -16.74 -5.71 -10.45
CA VAL A 14 -17.14 -6.89 -9.67
C VAL A 14 -15.91 -7.39 -8.91
N GLN A 15 -16.05 -7.67 -7.61
CA GLN A 15 -14.95 -8.21 -6.81
C GLN A 15 -14.90 -9.73 -6.95
N LEU A 16 -13.71 -10.33 -6.82
CA LEU A 16 -13.56 -11.77 -6.96
C LEU A 16 -14.37 -12.56 -5.92
N ASN A 17 -14.48 -12.04 -4.70
CA ASN A 17 -15.27 -12.64 -3.63
C ASN A 17 -16.77 -12.67 -3.97
N ASP A 18 -17.23 -11.75 -4.82
CA ASP A 18 -18.64 -11.65 -5.23
C ASP A 18 -18.96 -12.62 -6.39
N LEU A 19 -17.99 -13.38 -6.90
CA LEU A 19 -18.18 -14.32 -8.03
C LEU A 19 -18.63 -15.72 -7.59
N GLU A 20 -18.57 -16.03 -6.29
CA GLU A 20 -19.02 -17.32 -5.76
C GLU A 20 -20.53 -17.49 -6.03
N GLY A 21 -20.88 -18.49 -6.84
CA GLY A 21 -22.27 -18.79 -7.23
C GLY A 21 -22.75 -18.21 -8.56
N GLY A 22 -21.92 -17.46 -9.31
CA GLY A 22 -22.16 -17.04 -10.71
C GLY A 22 -23.27 -16.01 -10.95
N ASN A 23 -24.24 -15.90 -10.05
CA ASN A 23 -25.42 -15.03 -10.19
C ASN A 23 -25.03 -13.54 -10.28
N ASN A 24 -24.08 -13.08 -9.46
CA ASN A 24 -23.64 -11.67 -9.47
C ASN A 24 -22.91 -11.30 -10.77
N LEU A 25 -22.20 -12.26 -11.38
CA LEU A 25 -21.55 -12.06 -12.66
C LEU A 25 -22.58 -11.98 -13.79
N GLU A 26 -23.59 -12.85 -13.78
CA GLU A 26 -24.69 -12.79 -14.75
C GLU A 26 -25.42 -11.46 -14.68
N VAL A 27 -25.78 -10.99 -13.48
CA VAL A 27 -26.44 -9.69 -13.27
C VAL A 27 -25.56 -8.55 -13.78
N ALA A 28 -24.25 -8.56 -13.49
CA ALA A 28 -23.34 -7.51 -13.95
C ALA A 28 -23.17 -7.50 -15.48
N ILE A 29 -23.16 -8.67 -16.13
CA ILE A 29 -23.10 -8.77 -17.60
C ILE A 29 -24.41 -8.30 -18.22
N ARG A 30 -25.57 -8.69 -17.66
CA ARG A 30 -26.88 -8.22 -18.12
C ARG A 30 -26.99 -6.70 -17.99
N ASP A 31 -26.63 -6.12 -16.85
CA ASP A 31 -26.59 -4.67 -16.65
C ASP A 31 -25.68 -3.97 -17.68
N LEU A 32 -24.51 -4.55 -17.98
CA LEU A 32 -23.59 -3.99 -18.98
C LEU A 32 -24.19 -4.00 -20.41
N LEU A 33 -25.00 -5.01 -20.75
CA LEU A 33 -25.61 -5.15 -22.08
C LEU A 33 -26.92 -4.37 -22.23
N GLU A 34 -27.73 -4.30 -21.18
CA GLU A 34 -29.05 -3.68 -21.19
C GLU A 34 -28.98 -2.16 -20.97
N ASN A 35 -27.96 -1.68 -20.26
CA ASN A 35 -27.82 -0.25 -19.97
C ASN A 35 -27.14 0.52 -21.11
N GLU A 36 -27.94 1.24 -21.89
CA GLU A 36 -27.48 2.08 -23.00
C GLU A 36 -26.45 3.16 -22.61
N GLN A 37 -26.36 3.53 -21.33
CA GLN A 37 -25.38 4.51 -20.88
C GLN A 37 -23.96 4.03 -21.13
N TYR A 38 -23.67 2.74 -20.90
CA TYR A 38 -22.34 2.19 -21.16
C TYR A 38 -21.97 2.29 -22.63
N PHE A 39 -22.89 1.93 -23.53
CA PHE A 39 -22.68 2.02 -24.97
C PHE A 39 -22.50 3.48 -25.44
N THR A 40 -23.36 4.39 -24.99
CA THR A 40 -23.31 5.81 -25.35
C THR A 40 -22.00 6.45 -24.89
N ASN A 41 -21.59 6.19 -23.64
CA ASN A 41 -20.33 6.70 -23.10
C ASN A 41 -19.12 6.08 -23.80
N ALA A 42 -19.16 4.79 -24.15
CA ALA A 42 -18.10 4.15 -24.92
C ALA A 42 -17.95 4.78 -26.31
N LYS A 43 -19.06 5.04 -27.01
CA LYS A 43 -19.07 5.72 -28.31
C LYS A 43 -18.54 7.15 -28.22
N ASN A 44 -18.92 7.88 -27.18
CA ASN A 44 -18.41 9.23 -26.92
C ASN A 44 -16.93 9.22 -26.59
N MET A 45 -16.46 8.29 -25.75
CA MET A 45 -15.04 8.16 -25.46
C MET A 45 -14.25 7.79 -26.74
N ALA A 46 -14.77 6.87 -27.55
CA ALA A 46 -14.14 6.51 -28.82
C ALA A 46 -14.03 7.71 -29.78
N SER A 47 -15.06 8.56 -29.86
CA SER A 47 -15.02 9.77 -30.69
C SER A 47 -14.01 10.80 -30.14
N MET A 48 -13.92 10.96 -28.82
CA MET A 48 -12.90 11.80 -28.17
C MET A 48 -11.48 11.31 -28.45
N LEU A 49 -11.23 9.99 -28.38
CA LEU A 49 -9.92 9.43 -28.69
C LEU A 49 -9.53 9.63 -30.17
N LYS A 50 -10.50 9.48 -31.08
CA LYS A 50 -10.29 9.70 -32.52
C LYS A 50 -10.00 11.16 -32.84
N ASN A 51 -10.73 12.07 -32.20
CA ASN A 51 -10.65 13.51 -32.40
C ASN A 51 -9.73 14.21 -31.39
N ARG A 52 -8.76 13.49 -30.81
CA ARG A 52 -7.78 14.10 -29.89
C ARG A 52 -7.04 15.24 -30.61
N PRO A 53 -6.82 16.39 -29.95
CA PRO A 53 -6.32 17.61 -30.61
C PRO A 53 -4.90 17.45 -31.16
N PHE A 54 -4.09 16.57 -30.58
CA PHE A 54 -2.72 16.30 -31.00
C PHE A 54 -2.53 14.80 -31.22
N SER A 55 -1.97 14.44 -32.36
CA SER A 55 -1.60 13.06 -32.66
C SER A 55 -0.48 12.58 -31.72
N ALA A 56 -0.33 11.27 -31.55
CA ALA A 56 0.76 10.72 -30.73
C ALA A 56 2.15 11.16 -31.25
N LYS A 57 2.32 11.21 -32.58
CA LYS A 57 3.53 11.71 -33.24
C LYS A 57 3.80 13.16 -32.87
N GLU A 58 2.78 14.01 -32.95
CA GLU A 58 2.93 15.44 -32.65
C GLU A 58 3.22 15.70 -31.16
N LYS A 59 2.59 14.96 -30.25
CA LYS A 59 2.93 15.03 -28.82
C LYS A 59 4.38 14.66 -28.55
N LEU A 60 4.89 13.62 -29.22
CA LEU A 60 6.28 13.21 -29.11
C LEU A 60 7.21 14.31 -29.62
N VAL A 61 6.95 14.86 -30.81
CA VAL A 61 7.75 15.95 -31.37
C VAL A 61 7.77 17.15 -30.43
N ARG A 62 6.62 17.59 -29.91
CA ARG A 62 6.54 18.72 -28.98
C ARG A 62 7.30 18.47 -27.67
N ASN A 63 7.20 17.25 -27.12
CA ASN A 63 7.95 16.88 -25.92
C ASN A 63 9.46 16.86 -26.19
N MET A 64 9.89 16.39 -27.36
CA MET A 64 11.29 16.39 -27.77
C MET A 64 11.81 17.81 -28.04
N GLU A 65 11.02 18.69 -28.65
CA GLU A 65 11.35 20.11 -28.83
C GLU A 65 11.51 20.82 -27.47
N PHE A 66 10.61 20.52 -26.52
CA PHE A 66 10.73 21.02 -25.15
C PHE A 66 12.03 20.53 -24.49
N LEU A 67 12.34 19.24 -24.60
CA LEU A 67 13.60 18.67 -24.10
C LEU A 67 14.84 19.29 -24.78
N ALA A 68 14.79 19.50 -26.10
CA ALA A 68 15.89 20.12 -26.84
C ALA A 68 16.10 21.59 -26.42
N LYS A 69 15.03 22.31 -26.10
CA LYS A 69 15.09 23.72 -25.70
C LYS A 69 15.56 23.92 -24.25
N TYR A 70 15.10 23.09 -23.32
CA TYR A 70 15.36 23.27 -21.89
C TYR A 70 16.38 22.28 -21.32
N GLY A 71 16.83 21.31 -22.12
CA GLY A 71 17.72 20.24 -21.67
C GLY A 71 16.99 19.16 -20.87
N PRO A 72 17.74 18.26 -20.21
CA PRO A 72 17.16 17.17 -19.42
C PRO A 72 16.37 17.72 -18.22
N LEU A 73 15.14 17.21 -18.01
CA LEU A 73 14.35 17.53 -16.83
C LEU A 73 14.93 16.83 -15.59
N ARG A 74 15.98 17.39 -15.00
CA ARG A 74 16.59 16.87 -13.76
C ARG A 74 15.59 16.74 -12.61
N MET A 75 14.57 17.59 -12.60
CA MET A 75 13.43 17.51 -11.66
C MET A 75 12.55 16.26 -11.83
N LEU A 76 12.63 15.59 -12.98
CA LEU A 76 11.92 14.34 -13.26
C LEU A 76 12.80 13.12 -13.03
N ASP A 77 14.09 13.33 -12.75
CA ASP A 77 15.00 12.27 -12.39
C ASP A 77 14.65 11.74 -10.99
N HIS A 78 14.68 10.42 -10.83
CA HIS A 78 14.36 9.82 -9.55
C HIS A 78 15.58 9.89 -8.65
N GLU A 79 15.54 10.79 -7.66
CA GLU A 79 16.64 10.97 -6.70
C GLU A 79 17.00 9.70 -5.93
N GLY A 80 16.15 8.67 -5.95
CA GLY A 80 16.45 7.35 -5.38
C GLY A 80 17.73 6.69 -5.94
N GLN A 81 18.18 7.04 -7.15
CA GLN A 81 19.45 6.54 -7.69
C GLN A 81 20.68 7.17 -7.02
N ASN A 82 20.53 8.39 -6.49
CA ASN A 82 21.61 9.14 -5.82
C ASN A 82 21.62 8.91 -4.30
N LEU A 83 20.66 8.16 -3.76
CA LEU A 83 20.57 7.91 -2.32
C LEU A 83 21.61 6.88 -1.89
N ASN A 84 22.24 7.14 -0.73
CA ASN A 84 23.11 6.16 -0.10
C ASN A 84 22.31 4.91 0.30
N PHE A 85 22.93 3.73 0.27
CA PHE A 85 22.31 2.45 0.60
C PHE A 85 21.58 2.48 1.95
N ILE A 86 22.16 3.16 2.94
CA ILE A 86 21.60 3.34 4.29
C ILE A 86 20.27 4.10 4.25
N GLN A 87 20.18 5.16 3.44
CA GLN A 87 18.99 6.00 3.32
C GLN A 87 17.92 5.32 2.46
N TYR A 88 18.33 4.64 1.40
CA TYR A 88 17.41 3.91 0.51
C TYR A 88 16.66 2.80 1.26
N TYR A 89 17.35 2.06 2.13
CA TYR A 89 16.74 0.99 2.95
C TYR A 89 16.22 1.47 4.31
N LEU A 90 16.34 2.76 4.64
CA LEU A 90 15.98 3.34 5.93
C LEU A 90 16.51 2.53 7.13
N ILE A 91 17.79 2.13 7.06
CA ILE A 91 18.41 1.23 8.05
C ILE A 91 18.33 1.82 9.46
N ASP A 92 18.45 3.15 9.60
CA ASP A 92 18.31 3.86 10.88
C ASP A 92 16.92 3.64 11.53
N VAL A 93 15.85 3.67 10.74
CA VAL A 93 14.48 3.44 11.23
C VAL A 93 14.31 2.00 11.73
N PHE A 94 14.88 1.01 11.05
CA PHE A 94 14.88 -0.38 11.51
C PHE A 94 15.63 -0.56 12.82
N PHE A 95 16.80 0.06 12.97
CA PHE A 95 17.55 0.01 14.23
C PHE A 95 16.80 0.66 15.38
N PHE A 96 16.19 1.83 15.15
CA PHE A 96 15.37 2.49 16.16
C PHE A 96 14.19 1.60 16.60
N LEU A 97 13.46 1.01 15.64
CA LEU A 97 12.33 0.13 15.93
C LEU A 97 12.78 -1.13 16.70
N ALA A 98 13.88 -1.75 16.28
CA ALA A 98 14.46 -2.92 16.95
C ALA A 98 14.92 -2.59 18.37
N PHE A 99 15.56 -1.43 18.57
CA PHE A 99 16.02 -1.00 19.89
C PHE A 99 14.84 -0.77 20.86
N VAL A 100 13.79 -0.10 20.41
CA VAL A 100 12.58 0.16 21.22
C VAL A 100 11.90 -1.16 21.59
N THR A 101 11.71 -2.05 20.62
CA THR A 101 11.06 -3.36 20.88
C THR A 101 11.86 -4.22 21.85
N VAL A 102 13.18 -4.32 21.69
CA VAL A 102 14.06 -5.05 22.62
C VAL A 102 14.05 -4.43 24.01
N SER A 103 14.07 -3.10 24.10
CA SER A 103 14.05 -2.39 25.39
C SER A 103 12.74 -2.63 26.15
N VAL A 104 11.59 -2.58 25.47
CA VAL A 104 10.29 -2.87 26.09
C VAL A 104 10.21 -4.33 26.56
N LEU A 105 10.59 -5.28 25.70
CA LEU A 105 10.59 -6.71 26.06
C LEU A 105 11.57 -6.99 27.21
N GLY A 106 12.74 -6.35 27.19
CA GLY A 106 13.74 -6.43 28.24
C GLY A 106 13.21 -5.92 29.58
N LEU A 107 12.58 -4.74 29.61
CA LEU A 107 11.97 -4.17 30.81
C LEU A 107 10.85 -5.06 31.37
N VAL A 108 9.95 -5.54 30.50
CA VAL A 108 8.86 -6.44 30.92
C VAL A 108 9.44 -7.74 31.49
N GLY A 109 10.41 -8.34 30.81
CA GLY A 109 11.10 -9.55 31.30
C GLY A 109 11.78 -9.35 32.64
N LEU A 110 12.49 -8.23 32.83
CA LEU A 110 13.16 -7.88 34.09
C LEU A 110 12.16 -7.66 35.22
N CYS A 111 11.05 -6.95 34.95
CA CYS A 111 9.97 -6.76 35.90
C CYS A 111 9.32 -8.09 36.30
N CYS A 112 9.03 -8.97 35.34
CA CYS A 112 8.49 -10.31 35.62
C CYS A 112 9.47 -11.15 36.45
N MET A 113 10.75 -11.19 36.09
CA MET A 113 11.78 -11.94 36.82
C MET A 113 11.99 -11.40 38.24
N ALA A 114 12.03 -10.07 38.41
CA ALA A 114 12.15 -9.45 39.73
C ALA A 114 10.95 -9.78 40.62
N SER A 115 9.73 -9.73 40.05
CA SER A 115 8.48 -10.10 40.73
C SER A 115 8.48 -11.57 41.15
N CYS A 116 8.89 -12.49 40.26
CA CYS A 116 8.98 -13.91 40.55
C CYS A 116 10.04 -14.21 41.62
N ARG A 117 11.24 -13.60 41.55
CA ARG A 117 12.30 -13.79 42.55
C ARG A 117 11.90 -13.24 43.92
N TYR A 118 11.19 -12.11 43.96
CA TYR A 118 10.66 -11.54 45.20
C TYR A 118 9.60 -12.47 45.84
N CYS A 119 8.71 -13.04 45.03
CA CYS A 119 7.73 -14.03 45.50
C CYS A 119 8.39 -15.32 46.04
N LEU A 120 9.36 -15.88 45.30
CA LEU A 120 10.10 -17.08 45.71
C LEU A 120 10.89 -16.86 47.01
N GLY A 121 11.51 -15.69 47.16
CA GLY A 121 12.23 -15.30 48.39
C GLY A 121 11.32 -15.21 49.61
N LYS A 122 10.10 -14.66 49.46
CA LYS A 122 9.11 -14.63 50.54
C LYS A 122 8.56 -16.01 50.92
N ILE A 123 8.42 -16.92 49.97
CA ILE A 123 7.96 -18.30 50.23
C ILE A 123 9.02 -19.10 50.99
N GLN A 124 10.30 -19.00 50.60
CA GLN A 124 11.42 -19.64 51.28
C GLN A 124 11.54 -19.18 52.75
N GLN A 125 11.37 -17.88 53.02
CA GLN A 125 11.38 -17.37 54.40
C GLN A 125 10.22 -17.89 55.25
N LYS A 126 9.02 -18.05 54.69
CA LYS A 126 7.88 -18.64 55.41
C LYS A 126 8.14 -20.12 55.74
N LEU A 127 8.68 -20.90 54.81
CA LEU A 127 9.02 -22.30 55.02
C LEU A 127 10.13 -22.49 56.08
N PHE A 128 11.15 -21.64 56.09
CA PHE A 128 12.21 -21.68 57.12
C PHE A 128 11.72 -21.26 58.51
N LYS A 129 10.70 -20.39 58.61
CA LYS A 129 10.11 -19.98 59.88
C LYS A 129 9.24 -21.10 60.48
N GLN A 130 8.48 -21.81 59.63
CA GLN A 130 7.63 -22.93 60.04
C GLN A 130 8.42 -24.19 60.43
N LYS A 131 9.67 -24.35 59.96
CA LYS A 131 10.56 -25.47 60.33
C LYS A 131 11.34 -25.23 61.64
N ARG A 132 11.30 -24.01 62.19
CA ARG A 132 11.97 -23.63 63.45
C ARG A 132 11.02 -23.57 64.66
N GLU A 133 9.72 -23.75 64.44
CA GLU A 133 8.72 -24.06 65.47
C GLU A 133 8.45 -25.57 65.48
#